data_AF-A0A929HIQ5-F1
#
_entry.id   AF-A0A929HIQ5-F1
#
_cell.length_a   1.000
_cell.length_b   1.000
_cell.length_c   1.000
_cell.angle_alpha   90.00
_cell.angle_beta   90.00
_cell.angle_gamma   90.00
#
_symmetry.space_group_name_H-M   'P 1'
#
loop_
_entity.id
_entity.type
_entity.pdbx_description
1 polymer ?
#
loop_
_entity_poly.entity_id
_entity_poly.type
_entity_poly.pdbx_seq_one_letter_code
_entity_poly.pdbx_strand_id
1 'polypeptide(L)'
;MGSVKKEINNSILELVKGDITTEAVDAIVNAANSRLTGGGGVDGAIHRVGGPSIMVECDKIGGCVTGTAVITTAGNLPAKYVIHTVGPIYKGYGNERAGTRG
;
A
#
# COMPACT_ATOMS: atom_id res chain seq x y z
N MET A 1 0.57 9.55 -20.65
CA MET A 1 1.33 8.29 -20.42
C MET A 1 0.58 7.15 -21.10
N GLY A 2 1.27 6.12 -21.59
CA GLY A 2 0.60 4.94 -22.16
C GLY A 2 0.03 4.04 -21.06
N SER A 3 -1.18 3.53 -21.28
CA SER A 3 -1.82 2.51 -20.45
C SER A 3 -2.04 1.23 -21.27
N VAL A 4 -1.85 0.07 -20.68
CA VAL A 4 -2.24 -1.22 -21.30
C VAL A 4 -3.49 -1.72 -20.59
N LYS A 5 -4.59 -1.87 -21.33
CA LYS A 5 -5.90 -2.31 -20.81
C LYS A 5 -6.26 -3.71 -21.33
N LYS A 6 -6.89 -4.51 -20.48
CA LYS A 6 -7.46 -5.80 -20.83
C LYS A 6 -8.79 -6.01 -20.12
N GLU A 7 -9.82 -6.36 -20.87
CA GLU A 7 -11.08 -6.86 -20.31
C GLU A 7 -10.94 -8.34 -19.93
N ILE A 8 -11.40 -8.69 -18.73
CA ILE A 8 -11.42 -10.03 -18.15
C ILE A 8 -12.82 -10.23 -17.56
N ASN A 9 -13.65 -11.05 -18.22
CA ASN A 9 -15.07 -11.21 -17.88
C ASN A 9 -15.77 -9.83 -17.79
N ASN A 10 -16.25 -9.46 -16.59
CA ASN A 10 -16.94 -8.19 -16.33
C ASN A 10 -16.01 -7.15 -15.66
N SER A 11 -14.69 -7.29 -15.81
CA SER A 11 -13.70 -6.44 -15.16
C SER A 11 -12.65 -5.93 -16.13
N ILE A 12 -12.06 -4.78 -15.82
CA ILE A 12 -10.97 -4.19 -16.58
C ILE A 12 -9.70 -4.26 -15.72
N LEU A 13 -8.64 -4.84 -16.28
CA LEU A 13 -7.29 -4.77 -15.75
C LEU A 13 -6.50 -3.75 -16.56
N GLU A 14 -5.95 -2.75 -15.90
CA GLU A 14 -5.15 -1.70 -16.51
C GLU A 14 -3.78 -1.60 -15.85
N LEU A 15 -2.72 -1.57 -16.67
CA LEU A 15 -1.39 -1.17 -16.24
C LEU A 15 -1.14 0.28 -16.62
N VAL A 16 -0.93 1.11 -15.61
CA VAL A 16 -0.64 2.55 -15.76
C VAL A 16 0.69 2.87 -15.11
N LYS A 17 1.49 3.71 -15.76
CA LYS A 17 2.64 4.37 -15.12
C LYS A 17 2.17 5.71 -14.57
N GLY A 18 2.16 5.85 -13.24
CA GLY A 18 1.68 7.06 -12.57
C GLY A 18 2.04 7.11 -11.09
N ASP A 19 1.43 8.06 -10.37
CA ASP A 19 1.51 8.22 -8.92
C ASP A 19 0.15 7.88 -8.31
N ILE A 20 0.12 6.82 -7.50
CA ILE A 20 -1.12 6.30 -6.88
C ILE A 20 -1.82 7.35 -6.00
N THR A 21 -1.10 8.36 -5.49
CA THR A 21 -1.66 9.41 -4.65
C THR A 21 -2.50 10.43 -5.42
N THR A 22 -2.47 10.36 -6.76
CA THR A 22 -3.23 11.25 -7.66
C THR A 22 -4.46 10.58 -8.29
N GLU A 23 -4.65 9.28 -8.06
CA GLU A 23 -5.72 8.50 -8.68
C GLU A 23 -7.09 8.82 -8.06
N ALA A 24 -8.03 9.28 -8.90
CA ALA A 24 -9.41 9.59 -8.53
C ALA A 24 -10.30 8.35 -8.70
N VAL A 25 -10.16 7.40 -7.77
CA VAL A 25 -10.87 6.11 -7.76
C VAL A 25 -11.57 5.87 -6.43
N ASP A 26 -12.41 4.83 -6.32
CA ASP A 26 -13.08 4.55 -5.04
C ASP A 26 -12.09 4.16 -3.92
N ALA A 27 -11.07 3.35 -4.24
CA ALA A 27 -10.05 2.97 -3.28
C ALA A 27 -8.68 2.79 -3.93
N ILE A 28 -7.63 3.16 -3.21
CA ILE A 28 -6.25 2.79 -3.52
C ILE A 28 -5.73 1.77 -2.51
N VAL A 29 -4.73 1.00 -2.89
CA VAL A 29 -4.10 -0.01 -2.02
C VAL A 29 -2.73 0.48 -1.55
N ASN A 30 -2.52 0.47 -0.23
CA ASN A 30 -1.25 0.77 0.39
C ASN A 30 -0.48 -0.52 0.71
N ALA A 31 0.80 -0.58 0.31
CA ALA A 31 1.74 -1.60 0.75
C ALA A 31 2.29 -1.24 2.14
N ALA A 32 1.54 -1.62 3.17
CA ALA A 32 1.80 -1.26 4.56
C ALA A 32 2.70 -2.28 5.27
N ASN A 33 3.18 -1.90 6.45
CA ASN A 33 3.79 -2.81 7.42
C ASN A 33 2.76 -3.27 8.47
N SER A 34 3.04 -4.37 9.16
CA SER A 34 2.08 -4.98 10.10
C SER A 34 1.70 -4.13 11.30
N ARG A 35 2.48 -3.09 11.62
CA ARG A 35 2.20 -2.16 12.71
C ARG A 35 1.29 -1.00 12.29
N LEU A 36 1.07 -0.82 10.98
CA LEU A 36 0.29 0.30 10.41
C LEU A 36 0.82 1.70 10.79
N THR A 37 2.09 1.82 11.18
CA THR A 37 2.66 3.08 11.67
C THR A 37 3.23 3.99 10.57
N GLY A 38 2.78 3.81 9.32
CA GLY A 38 3.40 4.42 8.15
C GLY A 38 4.85 3.95 7.91
N GLY A 39 5.49 4.53 6.89
CA GLY A 39 6.79 4.09 6.40
C GLY A 39 7.34 4.95 5.26
N GLY A 40 8.30 4.39 4.52
CA GLY A 40 8.82 4.99 3.28
C GLY A 40 8.04 4.56 2.03
N GLY A 41 8.61 4.79 0.85
CA GLY A 41 8.03 4.32 -0.41
C GLY A 41 6.59 4.81 -0.65
N VAL A 42 5.72 3.91 -1.13
CA VAL A 42 4.31 4.22 -1.41
C VAL A 42 3.52 4.52 -0.14
N ASP A 43 3.83 3.84 0.97
CA ASP A 43 3.19 4.05 2.27
C ASP A 43 3.42 5.48 2.77
N GLY A 44 4.68 5.92 2.74
CA GLY A 44 5.03 7.31 3.06
C GLY A 44 4.41 8.34 2.11
N ALA A 45 4.24 8.01 0.83
CA ALA A 45 3.57 8.89 -0.12
C ALA A 45 2.09 9.06 0.20
N ILE A 46 1.39 7.96 0.46
CA ILE A 46 -0.02 7.94 0.85
C ILE A 46 -0.24 8.74 2.15
N HIS A 47 0.57 8.52 3.19
CA HIS A 47 0.44 9.27 4.44
C HIS A 47 0.74 10.76 4.29
N ARG A 48 1.73 11.12 3.47
CA ARG A 48 2.10 12.53 3.24
C ARG A 48 1.02 13.30 2.50
N VAL A 49 0.41 12.70 1.47
CA VAL A 49 -0.65 13.35 0.67
C VAL A 49 -1.99 13.26 1.39
N GLY A 50 -2.37 12.09 1.89
CA GLY A 50 -3.65 11.85 2.57
C GLY A 50 -3.77 12.52 3.94
N GLY A 51 -2.65 12.91 4.55
CA GLY A 51 -2.63 13.66 5.80
C GLY A 51 -2.84 12.81 7.05
N PRO A 52 -2.94 13.45 8.23
CA PRO A 52 -2.86 12.78 9.52
C PRO A 52 -4.06 11.88 9.84
N SER A 53 -5.22 12.07 9.21
CA SER A 53 -6.43 11.28 9.49
C SER A 53 -6.22 9.78 9.23
N ILE A 54 -5.46 9.44 8.18
CA ILE A 54 -5.13 8.04 7.86
C ILE A 54 -4.36 7.40 9.02
N MET A 55 -3.36 8.09 9.58
CA MET A 55 -2.58 7.57 10.71
C MET A 55 -3.44 7.41 11.96
N VAL A 56 -4.32 8.38 12.24
CA VAL A 56 -5.25 8.31 13.39
C VAL A 56 -6.18 7.10 13.28
N GLU A 57 -6.64 6.74 12.08
CA GLU A 57 -7.45 5.54 11.87
C GLU A 57 -6.62 4.26 11.96
N CYS A 58 -5.41 4.24 11.38
CA CYS A 58 -4.46 3.13 11.53
C CYS A 58 -4.14 2.82 12.99
N ASP A 59 -3.89 3.84 13.81
CA ASP A 59 -3.58 3.70 15.24
C ASP A 59 -4.75 3.09 16.01
N LYS A 60 -6.00 3.41 15.63
CA LYS A 60 -7.21 2.80 16.22
C LYS A 60 -7.36 1.33 15.83
N ILE A 61 -6.93 0.96 14.63
CA ILE A 61 -6.95 -0.43 14.15
C ILE A 61 -5.86 -1.26 14.83
N GLY A 62 -4.68 -0.67 15.08
CA GLY A 62 -3.62 -1.24 15.92
C GLY A 62 -2.69 -2.25 15.24
N GLY A 63 -3.03 -2.75 14.04
CA GLY A 63 -2.14 -3.60 13.25
C GLY A 63 -2.85 -4.36 12.14
N CYS A 64 -2.07 -5.05 11.30
CA CYS A 64 -2.57 -5.90 10.22
C CYS A 64 -1.65 -7.11 10.04
N VAL A 65 -2.25 -8.31 9.98
CA VAL A 65 -1.51 -9.56 9.80
C VAL A 65 -1.08 -9.69 8.33
N THR A 66 0.12 -10.23 8.08
CA THR A 66 0.58 -10.53 6.71
C THR A 66 -0.44 -11.39 5.96
N GLY A 67 -0.74 -11.00 4.72
CA GLY A 67 -1.77 -11.64 3.89
C GLY A 67 -3.20 -11.16 4.14
N THR A 68 -3.39 -10.18 5.03
CA THR A 68 -4.70 -9.56 5.29
C THR A 68 -4.70 -8.07 4.90
N ALA A 69 -5.86 -7.42 5.04
CA ALA A 69 -6.01 -6.00 4.79
C ALA A 69 -7.01 -5.35 5.75
N VAL A 70 -6.84 -4.05 5.98
CA VAL A 70 -7.76 -3.19 6.73
C VAL A 70 -8.07 -1.94 5.90
N ILE A 71 -9.14 -1.22 6.23
CA ILE A 71 -9.61 -0.06 5.46
C ILE A 71 -9.72 1.19 6.35
N THR A 72 -9.36 2.33 5.78
CA THR A 72 -9.49 3.68 6.38
C THR A 72 -10.12 4.63 5.37
N THR A 73 -10.56 5.81 5.82
CA THR A 73 -10.80 6.94 4.91
C THR A 73 -9.50 7.40 4.27
N ALA A 74 -9.57 7.98 3.06
CA ALA A 74 -8.36 8.41 2.34
C ALA A 74 -7.85 9.80 2.73
N GLY A 75 -8.45 10.47 3.72
CA GLY A 75 -8.10 11.83 4.12
C GLY A 75 -8.17 12.81 2.95
N ASN A 76 -7.05 13.44 2.61
CA ASN A 76 -6.96 14.44 1.54
C ASN A 76 -6.70 13.86 0.13
N LEU A 77 -6.59 12.54 -0.01
CA LEU A 77 -6.39 11.92 -1.33
C LEU A 77 -7.63 12.12 -2.22
N PRO A 78 -7.49 12.10 -3.56
CA PRO A 78 -8.63 12.08 -4.47
C PRO A 78 -9.48 10.81 -4.35
N ALA A 79 -8.90 9.72 -3.86
CA ALA A 79 -9.60 8.47 -3.59
C ALA A 79 -10.55 8.60 -2.38
N LYS A 80 -11.52 7.69 -2.24
CA LYS A 80 -12.43 7.70 -1.07
C LYS A 80 -11.88 6.90 0.10
N TYR A 81 -11.21 5.79 -0.20
CA TYR A 81 -10.67 4.87 0.81
C TYR A 81 -9.22 4.47 0.53
N VAL A 82 -8.52 4.08 1.60
CA VAL A 82 -7.22 3.40 1.50
C VAL A 82 -7.36 2.00 2.10
N ILE A 83 -7.05 0.98 1.29
CA ILE A 83 -6.96 -0.40 1.74
C ILE A 83 -5.49 -0.67 2.08
N HIS A 84 -5.19 -0.83 3.36
CA HIS A 84 -3.84 -1.14 3.84
C HIS A 84 -3.65 -2.65 3.90
N THR A 85 -2.71 -3.18 3.11
CA THR A 85 -2.41 -4.62 3.10
C THR A 85 -0.94 -4.86 3.37
N VAL A 86 -0.66 -6.00 4.01
CA VAL A 86 0.69 -6.40 4.42
C VAL A 86 1.14 -7.58 3.57
N GLY A 87 2.01 -7.31 2.60
CA GLY A 87 2.61 -8.35 1.77
C GLY A 87 3.62 -9.21 2.54
N PRO A 88 3.92 -10.44 2.05
CA PRO A 88 4.95 -11.28 2.63
C PRO A 88 6.35 -10.68 2.44
N ILE A 89 7.23 -10.88 3.42
CA ILE A 89 8.65 -10.53 3.28
C ILE A 89 9.36 -11.67 2.56
N TYR A 90 9.92 -11.39 1.38
CA TYR A 90 10.78 -12.33 0.67
C TYR A 90 12.11 -12.48 1.43
N LYS A 91 12.39 -13.69 1.93
CA LYS A 91 13.62 -14.00 2.69
C LYS A 91 14.76 -14.59 1.84
N GLY A 92 14.57 -14.73 0.53
CA GLY A 92 15.48 -15.48 -0.33
C GLY A 92 15.46 -16.99 -0.02
N TYR A 93 15.93 -17.80 -0.96
CA TYR A 93 16.42 -19.13 -0.64
C TYR A 93 17.79 -18.95 0.03
N GLY A 94 17.98 -19.56 1.20
CA GLY A 94 19.19 -19.39 2.00
C GLY A 94 20.45 -19.58 1.16
N ASN A 95 21.25 -18.54 1.05
CA ASN A 95 22.67 -18.70 0.77
C ASN A 95 23.35 -18.60 2.12
N GLU A 96 23.76 -19.75 2.66
CA GLU A 96 24.82 -19.80 3.65
C GLU A 96 26.05 -19.13 3.05
N ARG A 97 26.19 -17.83 3.26
CA ARG A 97 27.47 -17.15 3.17
C ARG A 97 27.72 -16.52 4.51
N ALA A 98 28.50 -17.26 5.30
CA ALA A 98 29.31 -16.75 6.39
C ALA A 98 29.98 -15.41 6.00
N GLY A 99 30.03 -14.45 6.92
CA GLY A 99 30.82 -13.24 6.72
C GLY A 99 30.47 -12.05 7.61
N THR A 100 30.89 -12.14 8.87
CA THR A 100 31.34 -11.05 9.77
C THR A 100 30.48 -9.81 10.03
N ARG A 101 30.19 -9.62 11.32
CA ARG A 101 29.83 -8.36 11.98
C ARG A 101 30.83 -7.25 11.65
N GLY A 102 30.31 -6.05 11.44
CA GLY A 102 30.98 -4.76 11.63
C GLY A 102 30.08 -3.89 12.49
#